data_AF-A0A0R2JS24-F1
#
_entry.id   AF-A0A0R2JS24-F1
#
_cell.length_a   1.000
_cell.length_b   1.000
_cell.length_c   1.000
_cell.angle_alpha   90.00
_cell.angle_beta   90.00
_cell.angle_gamma   90.00
#
_symmetry.space_group_name_H-M   'P 1'
#
loop_
_entity.id
_entity.type
_entity.pdbx_description
1 polymer ?
#
loop_
_entity_poly.entity_id
_entity_poly.type
_entity_poly.pdbx_seq_one_letter_code
_entity_poly.pdbx_strand_id
1 'polypeptide(L)'
;MVTFSIFSINVAHADSTDITKYITESWINTSAGREIKDGDTLTDSSSYEVSYIFEIPDSVHLTPGEEYTFEVAPEFKYQTGNSPIIIDSIETGKRIGTVEIKDGKGTVVFDRLGNDVTLSDVAFGIGFWTGIDTSKLDYDKGNDILLPNENDSKNTLHVNWKKSNRNSTGQSMLSKQISYNKDDPTDLTWQIVVNNAEETYDEAIIRDTFGKG
;
A
#
# COMPACT_ATOMS: atom_id res chain seq x y z
N MET A 1 54.51 -10.06 -9.83
CA MET A 1 53.31 -10.91 -9.80
C MET A 1 52.36 -10.25 -8.81
N VAL A 2 51.29 -9.61 -9.30
CA VAL A 2 50.33 -8.88 -8.45
C VAL A 2 49.17 -9.83 -8.20
N THR A 3 48.96 -10.20 -6.95
CA THR A 3 47.84 -11.05 -6.53
C THR A 3 46.65 -10.12 -6.27
N PHE A 4 45.62 -10.21 -7.11
CA PHE A 4 44.33 -9.59 -6.82
C PHE A 4 43.56 -10.49 -5.86
N SER A 5 43.30 -10.00 -4.64
CA SER A 5 42.32 -10.63 -3.75
C SER A 5 40.94 -10.07 -4.11
N ILE A 6 40.09 -10.90 -4.70
CA ILE A 6 38.68 -10.60 -4.91
C ILE A 6 37.99 -10.91 -3.57
N PHE A 7 37.64 -9.87 -2.82
CA PHE A 7 36.72 -10.03 -1.71
C PHE A 7 35.30 -10.15 -2.31
N SER A 8 34.78 -11.36 -2.38
CA SER A 8 33.35 -11.56 -2.62
C SER A 8 32.60 -11.20 -1.34
N ILE A 9 31.97 -10.03 -1.32
CA ILE A 9 30.92 -9.74 -0.35
C ILE A 9 29.74 -10.62 -0.78
N ASN A 10 29.38 -11.60 0.05
CA ASN A 10 28.09 -12.28 -0.09
C ASN A 10 27.02 -11.25 0.26
N VAL A 11 26.53 -10.54 -0.74
CA VAL A 11 25.38 -9.65 -0.62
C VAL A 11 24.16 -10.57 -0.57
N ALA A 12 23.47 -10.62 0.57
CA ALA A 12 22.22 -11.35 0.67
C ALA A 12 21.18 -10.59 -0.15
N HIS A 13 20.79 -11.17 -1.27
CA HIS A 13 19.61 -10.73 -2.02
C HIS A 13 18.37 -10.92 -1.14
N ALA A 14 17.28 -10.21 -1.39
CA ALA A 14 16.00 -10.60 -0.77
C ALA A 14 15.75 -12.09 -1.07
N ASP A 15 15.77 -12.94 -0.03
CA ASP A 15 15.57 -14.39 -0.15
C ASP A 15 14.15 -14.77 -0.63
N SER A 16 13.26 -13.78 -0.67
CA SER A 16 11.88 -13.87 -1.11
C SER A 16 11.47 -12.58 -1.80
N THR A 17 10.74 -12.71 -2.90
CA THR A 17 10.04 -11.58 -3.54
C THR A 17 8.82 -11.11 -2.73
N ASP A 18 8.40 -11.88 -1.71
CA ASP A 18 7.40 -11.45 -0.74
C ASP A 18 7.98 -10.44 0.26
N ILE A 19 7.46 -9.22 0.21
CA ILE A 19 7.83 -8.09 1.05
C ILE A 19 6.80 -7.79 2.14
N THR A 20 5.79 -8.64 2.34
CA THR A 20 4.75 -8.46 3.37
C THR A 20 5.34 -8.28 4.77
N LYS A 21 6.45 -8.98 5.07
CA LYS A 21 7.18 -8.87 6.35
C LYS A 21 7.86 -7.51 6.58
N TYR A 22 7.96 -6.67 5.56
CA TYR A 22 8.52 -5.32 5.65
C TYR A 22 7.42 -4.26 5.78
N ILE A 23 6.15 -4.66 5.86
CA ILE A 23 5.06 -3.76 6.25
C ILE A 23 5.19 -3.51 7.75
N THR A 24 5.52 -2.30 8.16
CA THR A 24 5.62 -1.93 9.57
C THR A 24 4.27 -1.53 10.14
N GLU A 25 3.48 -0.81 9.36
CA GLU A 25 2.15 -0.37 9.76
C GLU A 25 1.13 -0.64 8.65
N SER A 26 -0.08 -1.01 9.06
CA SER A 26 -1.24 -1.01 8.20
C SER A 26 -2.49 -0.64 8.98
N TRP A 27 -3.40 0.09 8.34
CA TRP A 27 -4.66 0.50 8.95
C TRP A 27 -5.74 0.74 7.90
N ILE A 28 -6.98 0.84 8.38
CA ILE A 28 -8.14 1.15 7.56
C ILE A 28 -8.88 2.33 8.18
N ASN A 29 -9.17 3.35 7.38
CA ASN A 29 -9.99 4.48 7.78
C ASN A 29 -11.35 4.48 7.05
N THR A 30 -12.36 4.98 7.75
CA THR A 30 -13.63 5.37 7.12
C THR A 30 -13.48 6.67 6.33
N SER A 31 -14.43 6.98 5.44
CA SER A 31 -14.49 8.27 4.74
C SER A 31 -14.54 9.51 5.63
N ALA A 32 -14.87 9.34 6.92
CA ALA A 32 -14.83 10.41 7.91
C ALA A 32 -13.47 10.56 8.61
N GLY A 33 -12.44 9.81 8.20
CA GLY A 33 -11.11 9.81 8.81
C GLY A 33 -11.01 9.06 10.13
N ARG A 34 -12.05 8.33 10.54
CA ARG A 34 -12.01 7.46 11.73
C ARG A 34 -11.38 6.12 11.37
N GLU A 35 -10.36 5.72 12.12
CA GLU A 35 -9.76 4.39 12.03
C GLU A 35 -10.74 3.30 12.50
N ILE A 36 -10.73 2.18 11.78
CA ILE A 36 -11.55 1.01 12.06
C ILE A 36 -10.84 0.15 13.12
N LYS A 37 -11.61 -0.38 14.06
CA LYS A 37 -11.11 -1.23 15.15
C LYS A 37 -11.82 -2.58 15.17
N ASP A 38 -11.24 -3.53 15.91
CA ASP A 38 -11.74 -4.89 16.01
C ASP A 38 -13.18 -4.91 16.56
N GLY A 39 -14.05 -5.70 15.92
CA GLY A 39 -15.47 -5.79 16.23
C GLY A 39 -16.33 -4.67 15.64
N ASP A 40 -15.76 -3.68 14.96
CA ASP A 40 -16.52 -2.61 14.32
C ASP A 40 -17.56 -3.16 13.33
N THR A 41 -18.69 -2.47 13.23
CA THR A 41 -19.69 -2.74 12.19
C THR A 41 -19.54 -1.76 11.04
N LEU A 42 -19.20 -2.30 9.88
CA LEU A 42 -18.97 -1.60 8.63
C LEU A 42 -20.19 -1.72 7.71
N THR A 43 -20.31 -0.84 6.72
CA THR A 43 -21.41 -0.91 5.74
C THR A 43 -20.85 -1.26 4.38
N ASP A 44 -21.44 -2.25 3.72
CA ASP A 44 -21.01 -2.75 2.40
C ASP A 44 -21.08 -1.70 1.26
N SER A 45 -21.85 -0.63 1.46
CA SER A 45 -21.96 0.51 0.53
C SER A 45 -20.88 1.59 0.71
N SER A 46 -20.10 1.54 1.78
CA SER A 46 -19.12 2.57 2.13
C SER A 46 -17.80 2.38 1.38
N SER A 47 -17.03 3.47 1.28
CA SER A 47 -15.63 3.43 0.88
C SER A 47 -14.73 3.56 2.10
N TYR A 48 -13.59 2.88 2.03
CA TYR A 48 -12.58 2.79 3.08
C TYR A 48 -11.21 3.12 2.50
N GLU A 49 -10.38 3.82 3.25
CA GLU A 49 -8.98 4.03 2.91
C GLU A 49 -8.16 2.92 3.56
N VAL A 50 -7.39 2.21 2.77
CA VAL A 50 -6.44 1.19 3.24
C VAL A 50 -5.05 1.75 3.04
N SER A 51 -4.22 1.65 4.08
CA SER A 51 -2.87 2.20 4.09
C SER A 51 -1.85 1.19 4.56
N TYR A 52 -0.65 1.26 3.99
CA TYR A 52 0.50 0.44 4.32
C TYR A 52 1.75 1.31 4.38
N ILE A 53 2.60 1.11 5.39
CA ILE A 53 3.95 1.65 5.48
C ILE A 53 4.94 0.50 5.37
N PHE A 54 5.93 0.66 4.49
CA PHE A 54 7.00 -0.29 4.26
C PHE A 54 8.33 0.28 4.73
N GLU A 55 9.11 -0.53 5.44
CA GLU A 55 10.49 -0.24 5.79
C GLU A 55 11.37 -1.47 5.48
N ILE A 56 12.21 -1.33 4.45
CA ILE A 56 13.13 -2.35 3.99
C ILE A 56 14.52 -1.99 4.51
N PRO A 57 15.11 -2.77 5.43
CA PRO A 57 16.36 -2.41 6.08
C PRO A 57 17.55 -2.50 5.12
N ASP A 58 18.64 -1.80 5.42
CA ASP A 58 19.87 -1.79 4.60
C ASP A 58 20.48 -3.19 4.37
N SER A 59 20.22 -4.15 5.27
CA SER A 59 20.65 -5.54 5.12
C SER A 59 19.95 -6.31 3.99
N VAL A 60 18.92 -5.72 3.37
CA VAL A 60 18.11 -6.32 2.31
C VAL A 60 18.34 -5.53 1.03
N HIS A 61 18.78 -6.23 -0.01
CA HIS A 61 19.03 -5.64 -1.31
C HIS A 61 17.95 -6.06 -2.31
N LEU A 62 17.24 -5.05 -2.83
CA LEU A 62 16.21 -5.17 -3.86
C LEU A 62 16.86 -4.98 -5.23
N THR A 63 16.49 -5.80 -6.20
CA THR A 63 16.97 -5.68 -7.57
C THR A 63 15.99 -4.84 -8.40
N PRO A 64 16.43 -3.70 -8.96
CA PRO A 64 15.58 -2.89 -9.82
C PRO A 64 15.02 -3.69 -11.01
N GLY A 65 13.73 -3.51 -11.30
CA GLY A 65 13.00 -4.21 -12.35
C GLY A 65 12.49 -5.61 -11.96
N GLU A 66 12.84 -6.12 -10.77
CA GLU A 66 12.23 -7.33 -10.22
C GLU A 66 10.86 -7.02 -9.59
N GLU A 67 9.94 -7.98 -9.67
CA GLU A 67 8.61 -7.89 -9.05
C GLU A 67 8.65 -8.41 -7.61
N TYR A 68 8.37 -7.52 -6.68
CA TYR A 68 8.13 -7.81 -5.27
C TYR A 68 6.65 -7.78 -4.97
N THR A 69 6.19 -8.52 -3.96
CA THR A 69 4.75 -8.68 -3.73
C THR A 69 4.36 -8.60 -2.28
N PHE A 70 3.14 -8.15 -2.00
CA PHE A 70 2.54 -8.19 -0.67
C PHE A 70 1.06 -8.55 -0.75
N GLU A 71 0.54 -9.11 0.33
CA GLU A 71 -0.87 -9.51 0.43
C GLU A 71 -1.77 -8.31 0.75
N VAL A 72 -2.92 -8.24 0.08
CA VAL A 72 -3.99 -7.27 0.31
C VAL A 72 -5.28 -8.04 0.57
N ALA A 73 -6.07 -7.62 1.57
CA ALA A 73 -7.30 -8.34 1.89
C ALA A 73 -8.25 -8.44 0.66
N PRO A 74 -8.71 -9.64 0.30
CA PRO A 74 -9.50 -9.89 -0.92
C PRO A 74 -10.91 -9.28 -0.86
N GLU A 75 -11.37 -8.86 0.31
CA GLU A 75 -12.62 -8.12 0.49
C GLU A 75 -12.56 -6.72 -0.15
N PHE A 76 -11.39 -6.19 -0.46
CA PHE A 76 -11.24 -4.90 -1.11
C PHE A 76 -11.37 -5.01 -2.63
N LYS A 77 -12.21 -4.16 -3.23
CA LYS A 77 -12.43 -4.09 -4.70
C LYS A 77 -11.36 -3.33 -5.47
N TYR A 78 -10.43 -2.67 -4.78
CA TYR A 78 -9.46 -1.81 -5.46
C TYR A 78 -8.61 -2.61 -6.44
N GLN A 79 -8.55 -2.10 -7.66
CA GLN A 79 -7.61 -2.54 -8.67
C GLN A 79 -6.95 -1.30 -9.24
N THR A 80 -5.64 -1.32 -9.30
CA THR A 80 -4.88 -0.31 -10.03
C THR A 80 -5.30 -0.39 -11.51
N GLY A 81 -5.69 0.75 -12.08
CA GLY A 81 -6.03 0.88 -13.50
C GLY A 81 -4.77 0.98 -14.36
N ASN A 82 -4.81 1.85 -15.38
CA ASN A 82 -3.66 2.04 -16.27
C ASN A 82 -2.51 2.84 -15.64
N SER A 83 -2.74 3.51 -14.49
CA SER A 83 -1.70 4.25 -13.78
C SER A 83 -1.33 3.55 -12.47
N PRO A 84 -0.10 3.02 -12.34
CA PRO A 84 0.36 2.48 -11.07
C PRO A 84 0.46 3.56 -9.99
N ILE A 85 0.38 3.14 -8.73
CA ILE A 85 0.72 4.01 -7.60
C ILE A 85 2.23 4.24 -7.69
N ILE A 86 2.66 5.50 -7.79
CA ILE A 86 4.08 5.84 -7.87
C ILE A 86 4.67 5.80 -6.47
N ILE A 87 5.89 5.28 -6.34
CA ILE A 87 6.68 5.35 -5.11
C ILE A 87 7.77 6.40 -5.32
N ASP A 88 7.79 7.43 -4.49
CA ASP A 88 8.84 8.46 -4.48
C ASP A 88 9.70 8.33 -3.22
N SER A 89 11.02 8.38 -3.40
CA SER A 89 11.98 8.51 -2.31
C SER A 89 11.73 9.82 -1.59
N ILE A 90 11.56 9.71 -0.29
CA ILE A 90 11.36 10.86 0.60
C ILE A 90 12.58 11.77 0.61
N GLU A 91 13.78 11.19 0.72
CA GLU A 91 15.02 11.95 0.84
C GLU A 91 15.34 12.77 -0.41
N THR A 92 14.98 12.25 -1.59
CA THR A 92 15.37 12.84 -2.86
C THR A 92 14.21 13.43 -3.66
N GLY A 93 12.96 13.14 -3.26
CA GLY A 93 11.75 13.43 -4.02
C GLY A 93 11.69 12.75 -5.39
N LYS A 94 12.58 11.77 -5.65
CA LYS A 94 12.64 11.07 -6.93
C LYS A 94 11.83 9.79 -6.88
N ARG A 95 11.18 9.47 -7.99
CA ARG A 95 10.57 8.18 -8.20
C ARG A 95 11.58 7.05 -8.03
N ILE A 96 11.22 6.07 -7.22
CA ILE A 96 11.98 4.85 -6.92
C ILE A 96 11.24 3.57 -7.28
N GLY A 97 9.98 3.65 -7.67
CA GLY A 97 9.24 2.48 -8.13
C GLY A 97 7.75 2.73 -8.35
N THR A 98 7.02 1.65 -8.53
CA THR A 98 5.58 1.64 -8.76
C THR A 98 4.92 0.46 -8.06
N VAL A 99 3.66 0.63 -7.65
CA VAL A 99 2.79 -0.42 -7.10
C VAL A 99 1.55 -0.60 -7.96
N GLU A 100 1.27 -1.85 -8.31
CA GLU A 100 0.02 -2.30 -8.89
C GLU A 100 -0.72 -3.19 -7.91
N ILE A 101 -2.01 -2.97 -7.71
CA ILE A 101 -2.85 -3.80 -6.84
C ILE A 101 -3.89 -4.47 -7.72
N LYS A 102 -3.97 -5.80 -7.62
CA LYS A 102 -4.94 -6.59 -8.38
C LYS A 102 -5.23 -7.90 -7.65
N ASP A 103 -6.51 -8.24 -7.57
CA ASP A 103 -6.99 -9.55 -7.07
C ASP A 103 -6.44 -9.95 -5.69
N GLY A 104 -6.38 -8.99 -4.76
CA GLY A 104 -5.88 -9.22 -3.39
C GLY A 104 -4.35 -9.26 -3.27
N LYS A 105 -3.63 -8.82 -4.31
CA LYS A 105 -2.17 -8.80 -4.32
C LYS A 105 -1.64 -7.44 -4.75
N GLY A 106 -0.68 -6.92 -4.01
CA GLY A 106 0.14 -5.80 -4.44
C GLY A 106 1.43 -6.29 -5.08
N THR A 107 1.78 -5.74 -6.24
CA THR A 107 3.05 -5.97 -6.94
C THR A 107 3.81 -4.66 -6.99
N VAL A 108 5.05 -4.67 -6.51
CA VAL A 108 5.97 -3.54 -6.46
C VAL A 108 7.12 -3.79 -7.41
N VAL A 109 7.41 -2.82 -8.28
CA VAL A 109 8.58 -2.83 -9.15
C VAL A 109 9.39 -1.59 -8.84
N PHE A 110 10.64 -1.78 -8.41
CA PHE A 110 11.55 -0.67 -8.12
C PHE A 110 12.31 -0.24 -9.37
N ASP A 111 12.44 1.07 -9.55
CA ASP A 111 13.18 1.67 -10.64
C ASP A 111 14.68 1.69 -10.38
N ARG A 112 15.48 1.72 -11.44
CA ARG A 112 16.92 1.86 -11.30
C ARG A 112 17.29 3.30 -10.94
N LEU A 113 17.96 3.49 -9.81
CA LEU A 113 18.50 4.79 -9.42
C LEU A 113 19.96 4.89 -9.89
N GLY A 114 20.19 5.70 -10.93
CA GLY A 114 21.54 5.92 -11.46
C GLY A 114 22.21 4.64 -11.99
N ASN A 115 23.43 4.36 -11.51
CA ASN A 115 24.19 3.18 -11.90
C ASN A 115 23.97 1.99 -10.96
N ASP A 116 23.18 2.16 -9.90
CA ASP A 116 23.03 1.15 -8.86
C ASP A 116 22.41 -0.12 -9.42
N VAL A 117 22.88 -1.25 -8.90
CA VAL A 117 22.44 -2.60 -9.28
C VAL A 117 21.46 -3.17 -8.25
N THR A 118 21.39 -2.54 -7.07
CA THR A 118 20.54 -2.93 -5.94
C THR A 118 20.09 -1.68 -5.18
N LEU A 119 18.90 -1.72 -4.58
CA LEU A 119 18.38 -0.72 -3.65
C LEU A 119 18.30 -1.31 -2.24
N SER A 120 18.67 -0.54 -1.22
CA SER A 120 18.55 -0.92 0.19
C SER A 120 18.15 0.31 1.01
N ASP A 121 17.75 0.09 2.27
CA ASP A 121 17.30 1.16 3.19
C ASP A 121 16.15 1.99 2.59
N VAL A 122 15.09 1.30 2.16
CA VAL A 122 13.97 1.92 1.43
C VAL A 122 12.76 2.00 2.35
N ALA A 123 12.24 3.21 2.56
CA ALA A 123 10.99 3.45 3.25
C ALA A 123 9.97 4.13 2.32
N PHE A 124 8.72 3.64 2.32
CA PHE A 124 7.64 4.26 1.56
C PHE A 124 6.26 3.90 2.13
N GLY A 125 5.29 4.80 1.93
CA GLY A 125 3.89 4.58 2.27
C GLY A 125 3.00 4.57 1.03
N ILE A 126 1.98 3.72 1.03
CA ILE A 126 0.89 3.72 0.04
C ILE A 126 -0.46 3.76 0.72
N GLY A 127 -1.42 4.42 0.07
CA GLY A 127 -2.81 4.48 0.47
C GLY A 127 -3.74 4.42 -0.73
N PHE A 128 -4.85 3.72 -0.60
CA PHE A 128 -5.87 3.69 -1.62
C PHE A 128 -7.25 3.61 -0.99
N TRP A 129 -8.18 4.35 -1.57
CA TRP A 129 -9.58 4.18 -1.24
C TRP A 129 -10.09 2.89 -1.91
N THR A 130 -11.09 2.24 -1.33
CA THR A 130 -11.64 1.01 -1.86
C THR A 130 -13.07 0.84 -1.37
N GLY A 131 -13.94 0.32 -2.22
CA GLY A 131 -15.18 -0.30 -1.79
C GLY A 131 -14.98 -1.78 -1.48
N ILE A 132 -16.06 -2.44 -1.11
CA ILE A 132 -16.01 -3.82 -0.62
C ILE A 132 -16.62 -4.80 -1.62
N ASP A 133 -15.97 -5.94 -1.83
CA ASP A 133 -16.46 -7.09 -2.58
C ASP A 133 -17.51 -7.83 -1.76
N THR A 134 -18.77 -7.44 -1.99
CA THR A 134 -19.92 -8.03 -1.30
C THR A 134 -20.08 -9.52 -1.52
N SER A 135 -19.43 -10.09 -2.54
CA SER A 135 -19.40 -11.55 -2.78
C SER A 135 -18.49 -12.30 -1.81
N LYS A 136 -17.60 -11.59 -1.10
CA LYS A 136 -16.66 -12.13 -0.11
C LYS A 136 -17.14 -11.98 1.33
N LEU A 137 -18.25 -11.29 1.56
CA LEU A 137 -18.71 -10.94 2.91
C LEU A 137 -19.58 -12.02 3.56
N ASP A 138 -19.29 -12.31 4.82
CA ASP A 138 -20.19 -13.04 5.71
C ASP A 138 -20.93 -12.01 6.60
N TYR A 139 -22.21 -11.77 6.30
CA TYR A 139 -23.03 -10.81 7.05
C TYR A 139 -23.50 -11.34 8.41
N ASP A 140 -23.45 -12.65 8.62
CA ASP A 140 -23.91 -13.27 9.87
C ASP A 140 -22.76 -13.34 10.89
N LYS A 141 -21.53 -13.57 10.42
CA LYS A 141 -20.35 -13.76 11.28
C LYS A 141 -19.29 -12.67 11.18
N GLY A 142 -19.34 -11.82 10.16
CA GLY A 142 -18.25 -10.89 9.87
C GLY A 142 -17.08 -11.55 9.13
N ASN A 143 -16.06 -10.75 8.83
CA ASN A 143 -14.84 -11.18 8.14
C ASN A 143 -13.60 -10.79 8.96
N ASP A 144 -12.55 -11.60 8.85
CA ASP A 144 -11.21 -11.24 9.31
C ASP A 144 -10.46 -10.57 8.15
N ILE A 145 -10.20 -9.27 8.29
CA ILE A 145 -9.51 -8.48 7.27
C ILE A 145 -8.01 -8.52 7.55
N LEU A 146 -7.24 -9.06 6.62
CA LEU A 146 -5.79 -9.13 6.72
C LEU A 146 -5.17 -7.72 6.68
N LEU A 147 -4.43 -7.37 7.73
CA LEU A 147 -3.70 -6.12 7.91
C LEU A 147 -2.30 -6.44 8.47
N PRO A 148 -1.36 -6.87 7.62
CA PRO A 148 -0.01 -7.23 8.05
C PRO A 148 0.70 -6.06 8.73
N ASN A 149 1.56 -6.35 9.71
CA ASN A 149 2.43 -5.36 10.33
C ASN A 149 3.78 -5.99 10.72
N GLU A 150 4.70 -5.19 11.27
CA GLU A 150 6.07 -5.61 11.60
C GLU A 150 6.11 -6.78 12.58
N ASN A 151 5.10 -6.90 13.44
CA ASN A 151 5.05 -7.87 14.52
C ASN A 151 4.33 -9.15 14.09
N ASP A 152 3.43 -9.07 13.11
CA ASP A 152 2.70 -10.20 12.57
C ASP A 152 2.25 -9.95 11.12
N SER A 153 2.88 -10.66 10.19
CA SER A 153 2.55 -10.61 8.75
C SER A 153 1.17 -11.20 8.42
N LYS A 154 0.50 -11.80 9.42
CA LYS A 154 -0.84 -12.38 9.31
C LYS A 154 -1.83 -11.73 10.27
N ASN A 155 -1.50 -10.55 10.80
CA ASN A 155 -2.40 -9.82 11.66
C ASN A 155 -3.74 -9.55 10.96
N THR A 156 -4.85 -9.81 11.65
CA THR A 156 -6.20 -9.66 11.12
C THR A 156 -7.05 -8.78 12.03
N LEU A 157 -7.96 -8.02 11.42
CA LEU A 157 -8.98 -7.24 12.09
C LEU A 157 -10.35 -7.88 11.85
N HIS A 158 -11.03 -8.34 12.89
CA HIS A 158 -12.38 -8.88 12.74
C HIS A 158 -13.39 -7.74 12.62
N VAL A 159 -14.21 -7.72 11.57
CA VAL A 159 -15.24 -6.70 11.34
C VAL A 159 -16.58 -7.32 10.97
N ASN A 160 -17.65 -6.69 11.43
CA ASN A 160 -19.02 -7.05 11.12
C ASN A 160 -19.56 -6.23 9.95
N TRP A 161 -20.53 -6.78 9.20
CA TRP A 161 -21.07 -6.13 8.02
C TRP A 161 -22.57 -5.83 8.15
N LYS A 162 -22.91 -4.57 7.96
CA LYS A 162 -24.28 -4.11 7.76
C LYS A 162 -24.57 -4.08 6.27
N LYS A 163 -25.52 -4.92 5.87
CA LYS A 163 -26.05 -4.94 4.51
C LYS A 163 -26.78 -3.64 4.20
N SER A 164 -26.52 -3.06 3.04
CA SER A 164 -27.26 -1.90 2.56
C SER A 164 -28.19 -2.27 1.40
N ASN A 165 -29.16 -1.39 1.13
CA ASN A 165 -30.07 -1.52 -0.01
C ASN A 165 -29.48 -0.94 -1.31
N ARG A 166 -28.16 -0.64 -1.32
CA ARG A 166 -27.44 -0.05 -2.45
C ARG A 166 -26.19 -0.87 -2.70
N ASN A 167 -25.94 -1.28 -3.95
CA ASN A 167 -24.65 -1.85 -4.29
C ASN A 167 -23.61 -0.72 -4.32
N SER A 168 -22.45 -0.88 -3.67
CA SER A 168 -21.32 0.04 -3.90
C SER A 168 -20.83 -0.13 -5.34
N THR A 169 -20.73 0.97 -6.08
CA THR A 169 -20.01 1.00 -7.36
C THR A 169 -18.51 0.82 -7.14
N GLY A 170 -18.01 1.21 -5.97
CA GLY A 170 -17.02 0.49 -5.14
C GLY A 170 -15.58 0.34 -5.65
N GLN A 171 -15.27 0.59 -6.92
CA GLN A 171 -13.88 0.80 -7.31
C GLN A 171 -13.51 2.24 -7.00
N SER A 172 -12.46 2.43 -6.20
CA SER A 172 -11.87 3.76 -6.09
C SER A 172 -11.02 4.04 -7.30
N MET A 173 -11.13 5.26 -7.80
CA MET A 173 -10.23 5.82 -8.81
C MET A 173 -9.16 6.72 -8.20
N LEU A 174 -9.15 6.84 -6.88
CA LEU A 174 -8.24 7.65 -6.10
C LEU A 174 -7.22 6.75 -5.40
N SER A 175 -5.93 7.00 -5.64
CA SER A 175 -4.85 6.55 -4.77
C SER A 175 -4.15 7.76 -4.17
N LYS A 176 -3.73 7.63 -2.92
CA LYS A 176 -2.98 8.64 -2.20
C LYS A 176 -1.69 8.01 -1.71
N GLN A 177 -0.58 8.61 -2.06
CA GLN A 177 0.74 8.23 -1.59
C GLN A 177 1.16 9.27 -0.55
N ILE A 178 1.75 8.80 0.55
CA ILE A 178 2.35 9.66 1.57
C ILE A 178 3.77 9.19 1.80
N SER A 179 4.68 10.14 1.75
CA SER A 179 6.10 10.00 1.97
C SER A 179 6.48 10.93 3.11
N TYR A 180 7.07 10.41 4.20
CA TYR A 180 7.52 11.21 5.35
C TYR A 180 8.92 10.81 5.81
N ASN A 181 9.70 11.78 6.30
CA ASN A 181 11.02 11.49 6.88
C ASN A 181 10.85 10.93 8.30
N LYS A 182 11.33 9.69 8.54
CA LYS A 182 11.23 9.05 9.87
C LYS A 182 12.01 9.78 10.97
N ASP A 183 13.09 10.47 10.59
CA ASP A 183 13.97 11.20 11.50
C ASP A 183 13.51 12.66 11.70
N ASP A 184 12.63 13.17 10.81
CA ASP A 184 11.93 14.45 10.93
C ASP A 184 10.50 14.36 10.34
N PRO A 185 9.49 13.96 11.14
CA PRO A 185 8.13 13.75 10.66
C PRO A 185 7.38 15.06 10.31
N THR A 186 8.06 16.21 10.30
CA THR A 186 7.48 17.50 9.92
C THR A 186 7.50 17.75 8.40
N ASP A 187 8.32 17.00 7.65
CA ASP A 187 8.36 17.05 6.18
C ASP A 187 7.52 15.91 5.59
N LEU A 188 6.38 16.30 4.98
CA LEU A 188 5.39 15.40 4.38
C LEU A 188 5.22 15.71 2.90
N THR A 189 5.47 14.71 2.04
CA THR A 189 5.08 14.75 0.63
C THR A 189 3.87 13.84 0.43
N TRP A 190 2.88 14.33 -0.30
CA TRP A 190 1.67 13.58 -0.59
C TRP A 190 1.32 13.74 -2.07
N GLN A 191 1.08 12.62 -2.72
CA GLN A 191 0.63 12.57 -4.11
C GLN A 191 -0.76 11.96 -4.15
N ILE A 192 -1.69 12.61 -4.86
CA ILE A 192 -3.03 12.09 -5.09
C ILE A 192 -3.19 11.85 -6.58
N VAL A 193 -3.43 10.61 -6.98
CA VAL A 193 -3.84 10.26 -8.35
C VAL A 193 -5.35 10.22 -8.38
N VAL A 194 -5.93 10.89 -9.37
CA VAL A 194 -7.38 11.01 -9.55
C VAL A 194 -7.77 10.36 -10.87
N ASN A 195 -8.87 9.63 -10.88
CA ASN A 195 -9.41 8.99 -12.07
C ASN A 195 -8.49 7.89 -12.66
N ASN A 196 -7.87 7.05 -11.82
CA ASN A 196 -6.98 5.97 -12.28
C ASN A 196 -7.66 4.94 -13.22
N ALA A 197 -8.99 4.86 -13.20
CA ALA A 197 -9.76 3.98 -14.09
C ALA A 197 -10.21 4.65 -15.41
N GLU A 198 -9.75 5.88 -15.71
CA GLU A 198 -9.99 6.60 -16.97
C GLU A 198 -11.47 6.75 -17.39
N GLU A 199 -12.38 6.94 -16.43
CA GLU A 199 -13.79 7.14 -16.72
C GLU A 199 -14.16 8.63 -16.82
N THR A 200 -15.30 8.93 -17.44
CA THR A 200 -15.79 10.31 -17.63
C THR A 200 -16.64 10.75 -16.44
N TYR A 201 -16.39 11.97 -15.94
CA TYR A 201 -17.13 12.55 -14.82
C TYR A 201 -17.57 13.98 -15.11
N ASP A 202 -18.81 14.28 -14.75
CA ASP A 202 -19.32 15.64 -14.62
C ASP A 202 -19.19 16.07 -13.14
N GLU A 203 -18.60 17.24 -12.90
CA GLU A 203 -18.50 17.88 -11.57
C GLU A 203 -17.68 17.13 -10.49
N ALA A 204 -16.54 16.52 -10.86
CA ALA A 204 -15.65 15.90 -9.87
C ALA A 204 -15.10 16.94 -8.87
N ILE A 205 -15.28 16.70 -7.57
CA ILE A 205 -14.74 17.53 -6.48
C ILE A 205 -13.75 16.69 -5.67
N ILE A 206 -12.50 17.16 -5.59
CA ILE A 206 -11.51 16.63 -4.64
C ILE A 206 -11.47 17.58 -3.46
N ARG A 207 -11.56 17.02 -2.26
CA ARG A 207 -11.41 17.76 -1.01
C ARG A 207 -10.44 17.00 -0.12
N ASP A 208 -9.31 17.64 0.18
CA ASP A 208 -8.41 17.20 1.25
C ASP A 208 -8.74 17.98 2.52
N THR A 209 -8.82 17.28 3.64
CA THR A 209 -9.11 17.88 4.95
C THR A 209 -8.21 17.25 5.99
N PHE A 210 -7.50 18.09 6.75
CA PHE A 210 -6.86 17.66 7.98
C PHE A 210 -7.93 17.30 9.02
N GLY A 211 -8.00 16.03 9.40
CA GLY A 211 -8.74 15.58 10.58
C GLY A 211 -8.07 16.08 11.86
N LYS A 212 -8.78 16.04 12.98
CA LYS A 212 -8.14 16.30 14.29
C LYS A 212 -7.17 15.16 14.59
N GLY A 213 -5.90 15.50 14.78
CA GLY A 213 -4.93 14.66 15.49
C GLY A 213 -5.30 14.49 16.97
#